data_AF-A0A645FTC8-F1
#
_entry.id   AF-A0A645FTC8-F1
#
_cell.length_a   1.000
_cell.length_b   1.000
_cell.length_c   1.000
_cell.angle_alpha   90.00
_cell.angle_beta   90.00
_cell.angle_gamma   90.00
#
_symmetry.space_group_name_H-M   'P 1'
#
loop_
_entity.id
_entity.type
_entity.pdbx_description
1 polymer ?
#
loop_
_entity_poly.entity_id
_entity_poly.type
_entity_poly.pdbx_seq_one_letter_code
_entity_poly.pdbx_strand_id
1 'polypeptide(L)'
;MPCTQTQILMKDKQFSKLVNLINDTAQATAMKVGICTVCPYTEANEKLPNSWYKLSEYNNVTLAAKEHHLFGYVFNTYFTNPAGQAENRHVFYNKEFAGQDFAVRSGLVDEKALFTETELKVIHSDLVKMNVLDNNVSNDDRMAVGRIIDKIEDIIPELREKDYDFDYESEFMRNADMEIGD
;
A
#
# COMPACT_ATOMS: atom_id res chain seq x y z
N MET A 1 55.05 8.20 27.19
CA MET A 1 54.18 7.88 26.05
C MET A 1 52.82 7.43 26.58
N PRO A 2 51.74 8.21 26.49
CA PRO A 2 50.41 7.76 26.88
C PRO A 2 49.63 7.42 25.60
N CYS A 3 49.62 6.17 25.13
CA CYS A 3 49.06 5.93 23.79
C CYS A 3 48.44 4.55 23.53
N THR A 4 48.03 3.81 24.54
CA THR A 4 47.35 2.51 24.32
C THR A 4 45.90 2.53 24.79
N GLN A 5 45.65 3.01 26.02
CA GLN A 5 44.31 2.99 26.59
C GLN A 5 43.36 4.03 25.96
N THR A 6 43.87 5.21 25.63
CA THR A 6 43.10 6.26 24.93
C THR A 6 42.70 5.83 23.51
N GLN A 7 43.55 5.07 22.81
CA GLN A 7 43.29 4.58 21.46
C GLN A 7 42.22 3.48 21.45
N ILE A 8 42.24 2.59 22.44
CA ILE A 8 41.20 1.54 22.62
C ILE A 8 39.85 2.19 22.92
N LEU A 9 39.81 3.13 23.86
CA LEU A 9 38.59 3.86 24.22
C LEU A 9 37.99 4.63 23.03
N MET A 10 38.84 5.21 22.18
CA MET A 10 38.42 5.89 20.95
C MET A 10 37.84 4.92 19.91
N LYS A 11 38.42 3.72 19.75
CA LYS A 11 37.90 2.67 18.87
C LYS A 11 36.55 2.12 19.35
N ASP A 12 36.40 1.89 20.65
CA ASP A 12 35.13 1.44 21.24
C ASP A 12 34.03 2.48 21.07
N LYS A 13 34.37 3.77 21.24
CA LYS A 13 33.46 4.89 21.00
C LYS A 13 33.07 5.00 19.52
N GLN A 14 33.99 4.74 18.59
CA GLN A 14 33.68 4.71 17.16
C GLN A 14 32.84 3.50 16.77
N PHE A 15 33.11 2.32 17.33
CA PHE A 15 32.33 1.10 17.09
C PHE A 15 30.89 1.25 17.60
N SER A 16 30.70 1.77 18.81
CA SER A 16 29.37 2.06 19.35
C SER A 16 28.59 3.06 18.47
N LYS A 17 29.25 4.11 17.98
CA LYS A 17 28.62 5.04 17.03
C LYS A 17 28.18 4.34 15.74
N LEU A 18 29.01 3.45 15.20
CA LEU A 18 28.70 2.70 13.98
C LEU A 18 27.51 1.76 14.21
N VAL A 19 27.47 1.03 15.33
CA VAL A 19 26.35 0.14 15.68
C VAL A 19 25.06 0.91 15.84
N ASN A 20 25.09 2.06 16.52
CA ASN A 20 23.91 2.92 16.66
C ASN A 20 23.43 3.41 15.28
N LEU A 21 24.34 3.87 14.41
CA LEU A 21 23.98 4.31 13.06
C LEU A 21 23.35 3.18 12.24
N ILE A 22 23.86 1.95 12.34
CA ILE A 22 23.28 0.77 11.67
C ILE A 22 21.86 0.51 12.18
N ASN A 23 21.66 0.52 13.51
CA ASN A 23 20.35 0.30 14.11
C ASN A 23 19.36 1.40 13.73
N ASP A 24 19.77 2.67 13.78
CA ASP A 24 18.94 3.82 13.41
C ASP A 24 18.55 3.75 11.92
N THR A 25 19.50 3.39 11.04
CA THR A 25 19.26 3.23 9.60
C THR A 25 18.33 2.05 9.32
N ALA A 26 18.51 0.93 10.02
CA ALA A 26 17.65 -0.24 9.89
C ALA A 26 16.23 0.08 10.37
N GLN A 27 16.07 0.77 11.50
CA GLN A 27 14.77 1.18 12.03
C GLN A 27 14.09 2.19 11.11
N ALA A 28 14.81 3.20 10.61
CA ALA A 28 14.27 4.18 9.67
C ALA A 28 13.84 3.51 8.35
N THR A 29 14.64 2.57 7.84
CA THR A 29 14.29 1.79 6.64
C THR A 29 13.07 0.91 6.89
N ALA A 30 13.03 0.20 8.02
CA ALA A 30 11.91 -0.64 8.41
C ALA A 30 10.60 0.15 8.49
N MET A 31 10.61 1.33 9.10
CA MET A 31 9.44 2.21 9.14
C MET A 31 9.04 2.69 7.74
N LYS A 32 10.00 3.11 6.90
CA LYS A 32 9.73 3.59 5.53
C LYS A 32 9.14 2.51 4.63
N VAL A 33 9.59 1.27 4.76
CA VAL A 33 9.06 0.13 3.98
C VAL A 33 7.90 -0.58 4.69
N GLY A 34 7.44 -0.03 5.82
CA GLY A 34 6.26 -0.47 6.54
C GLY A 34 6.40 -1.82 7.25
N ILE A 35 7.60 -2.23 7.63
CA ILE A 35 7.80 -3.42 8.47
C ILE A 35 7.11 -3.21 9.81
N CYS A 36 6.28 -4.17 10.21
CA CYS A 36 5.62 -4.12 11.50
C CYS A 36 6.61 -4.46 12.62
N THR A 37 6.93 -3.47 13.46
CA THR A 37 7.81 -3.63 14.62
C THR A 37 7.03 -3.72 15.94
N VAL A 38 5.72 -3.49 15.91
CA VAL A 38 4.82 -3.54 17.07
C VAL A 38 4.10 -4.88 17.08
N CYS A 39 3.99 -5.52 18.25
CA CYS A 39 3.32 -6.81 18.39
C CYS A 39 1.86 -6.72 17.91
N PRO A 40 1.44 -7.50 16.89
CA PRO A 40 0.11 -7.40 16.32
C PRO A 40 -0.92 -8.31 17.00
N TYR A 41 -0.53 -9.06 18.04
CA TYR A 41 -1.37 -10.00 18.76
C TYR A 41 -1.28 -9.79 20.27
N THR A 42 -2.28 -10.33 20.97
CA THR A 42 -2.38 -10.38 22.43
C THR A 42 -2.43 -11.83 22.90
N GLU A 43 -2.41 -12.06 24.21
CA GLU A 43 -2.54 -13.40 24.77
C GLU A 43 -3.90 -14.05 24.50
N ALA A 44 -4.92 -13.26 24.12
CA ALA A 44 -6.23 -13.78 23.75
C ALA A 44 -6.26 -14.43 22.35
N ASN A 45 -5.25 -14.16 21.51
CA ASN A 45 -5.18 -14.73 20.16
C ASN A 45 -4.84 -16.23 20.22
N GLU A 46 -5.54 -17.03 19.41
CA GLU A 46 -5.27 -18.45 19.28
C GLU A 46 -3.85 -18.70 18.78
N LYS A 47 -3.10 -19.54 19.49
CA LYS A 47 -1.75 -19.94 19.10
C LYS A 47 -1.81 -21.16 18.17
N LEU A 48 -1.30 -20.96 16.97
CA LEU A 48 -1.17 -21.96 15.91
C LEU A 48 0.20 -22.67 15.99
N PRO A 49 0.39 -23.78 15.24
CA PRO A 49 1.69 -24.44 15.15
C PRO A 49 2.82 -23.50 14.71
N ASN A 50 4.07 -23.81 15.09
CA ASN A 50 5.26 -23.01 14.75
C ASN A 50 5.21 -21.56 15.25
N SER A 51 4.57 -21.33 16.40
CA SER A 51 4.50 -20.03 17.08
C SER A 51 3.81 -18.93 16.28
N TRP A 52 2.91 -19.30 15.37
CA TRP A 52 2.01 -18.36 14.72
C TRP A 52 0.84 -18.03 15.66
N TYR A 53 0.31 -16.82 15.54
CA TYR A 53 -0.90 -16.38 16.23
C TYR A 53 -1.96 -16.06 15.19
N LYS A 54 -3.16 -16.62 15.36
CA LYS A 54 -4.31 -16.33 14.52
C LYS A 54 -4.85 -14.95 14.86
N LEU A 55 -4.79 -14.04 13.91
CA LEU A 55 -5.30 -12.69 14.07
C LEU A 55 -6.78 -12.61 13.66
N SER A 56 -7.14 -13.26 12.55
CA SER A 56 -8.51 -13.31 12.05
C SER A 56 -8.71 -14.52 11.13
N GLU A 57 -9.95 -14.95 10.99
CA GLU A 57 -10.35 -16.03 10.08
C GLU A 57 -11.75 -15.77 9.54
N TYR A 58 -11.92 -15.82 8.22
CA TYR A 58 -13.21 -15.63 7.56
C TYR A 58 -13.22 -16.33 6.20
N ASN A 59 -14.33 -16.99 5.84
CA ASN A 59 -14.50 -17.72 4.58
C ASN A 59 -13.31 -18.63 4.22
N ASN A 60 -12.85 -19.42 5.20
CA ASN A 60 -11.70 -20.32 5.09
C ASN A 60 -10.36 -19.62 4.79
N VAL A 61 -10.28 -18.29 4.86
CA VAL A 61 -9.02 -17.54 4.82
C VAL A 61 -8.60 -17.22 6.23
N THR A 62 -7.33 -17.44 6.56
CA THR A 62 -6.75 -17.08 7.84
C THR A 62 -5.69 -16.02 7.67
N LEU A 63 -5.72 -14.97 8.50
CA LEU A 63 -4.62 -14.03 8.71
C LEU A 63 -3.89 -14.41 10.01
N ALA A 64 -2.59 -14.70 9.90
CA ALA A 64 -1.76 -15.02 11.05
C ALA A 64 -0.49 -14.17 11.09
N ALA A 65 0.06 -13.99 12.28
CA ALA A 65 1.34 -13.30 12.48
C ALA A 65 2.26 -14.06 13.43
N LYS A 66 3.57 -13.84 13.30
CA LYS A 66 4.57 -14.28 14.27
C LYS A 66 5.71 -13.28 14.35
N GLU A 67 6.44 -13.32 15.44
CA GLU A 67 7.71 -12.62 15.55
C GLU A 67 8.77 -13.24 14.61
N HIS A 68 9.48 -12.38 13.89
CA HIS A 68 10.61 -12.69 13.03
C HIS A 68 11.89 -12.16 13.67
N HIS A 69 12.88 -13.03 13.84
CA HIS A 69 14.10 -12.76 14.60
C HIS A 69 14.94 -11.55 14.13
N LEU A 70 14.73 -11.05 12.90
CA LEU A 70 15.44 -9.87 12.35
C LEU A 70 14.53 -8.70 11.98
N PHE A 71 13.25 -8.95 11.70
CA PHE A 71 12.42 -8.02 10.94
C PHE A 71 11.16 -7.64 11.72
N GLY A 72 11.16 -7.75 13.05
CA GLY A 72 9.97 -7.49 13.86
C GLY A 72 8.95 -8.59 13.68
N TYR A 73 7.83 -8.31 13.01
CA TYR A 73 6.73 -9.26 12.83
C TYR A 73 6.48 -9.57 11.36
N VAL A 74 6.20 -10.84 11.08
CA VAL A 74 5.82 -11.33 9.76
C VAL A 74 4.40 -11.84 9.79
N PHE A 75 3.67 -11.58 8.71
CA PHE A 75 2.28 -11.95 8.52
C PHE A 75 2.18 -12.97 7.40
N ASN A 76 1.13 -13.77 7.43
CA ASN A 76 0.71 -14.51 6.27
C ASN A 76 -0.80 -14.64 6.20
N THR A 77 -1.25 -14.88 4.98
CA THR A 77 -2.64 -15.19 4.66
C THR A 77 -2.67 -16.48 3.88
N TYR A 78 -3.60 -17.37 4.18
CA TYR A 78 -3.72 -18.67 3.51
C TYR A 78 -5.17 -19.17 3.52
N PHE A 79 -5.51 -20.03 2.57
CA PHE A 79 -6.77 -20.78 2.60
C PHE A 79 -6.61 -22.04 3.44
N THR A 80 -7.64 -22.42 4.18
CA THR A 80 -7.74 -23.71 4.84
C THR A 80 -8.60 -24.63 3.98
N ASN A 81 -8.02 -25.71 3.47
CA ASN A 81 -8.76 -26.69 2.68
C ASN A 81 -9.70 -27.54 3.57
N PRO A 82 -10.62 -28.34 2.99
CA PRO A 82 -11.53 -29.19 3.77
C PRO A 82 -10.83 -30.23 4.67
N ALA A 83 -9.56 -30.55 4.41
CA ALA A 83 -8.75 -31.42 5.24
C ALA A 83 -8.03 -30.67 6.40
N GLY A 84 -8.27 -29.37 6.56
CA GLY A 84 -7.67 -28.53 7.60
C GLY A 84 -6.24 -28.08 7.30
N GLN A 85 -5.77 -28.19 6.05
CA GLN A 85 -4.41 -27.85 5.66
C GLN A 85 -4.36 -26.47 5.00
N ALA A 86 -3.26 -25.75 5.22
CA ALA A 86 -3.03 -24.42 4.67
C ALA A 86 -2.54 -24.46 3.21
N GLU A 87 -3.22 -23.74 2.33
CA GLU A 87 -2.93 -23.62 0.89
C GLU A 87 -2.80 -22.16 0.45
N ASN A 88 -2.07 -21.94 -0.66
CA ASN A 88 -1.84 -20.62 -1.28
C ASN A 88 -1.43 -19.55 -0.26
N ARG A 89 -0.34 -19.81 0.48
CA ARG A 89 0.15 -18.91 1.52
C ARG A 89 0.87 -17.71 0.90
N HIS A 90 0.43 -16.50 1.24
CA HIS A 90 1.14 -15.26 0.96
C HIS A 90 1.82 -14.76 2.23
N VAL A 91 3.00 -14.14 2.13
CA VAL A 91 3.81 -13.69 3.28
C VAL A 91 4.08 -12.20 3.14
N PHE A 92 3.91 -11.45 4.23
CA PHE A 92 4.04 -10.00 4.27
C PHE A 92 4.83 -9.55 5.51
N TYR A 93 5.58 -8.46 5.39
CA TYR A 93 6.18 -7.77 6.53
C TYR A 93 5.41 -6.51 6.94
N ASN A 94 4.56 -6.01 6.04
CA ASN A 94 3.67 -4.90 6.28
C ASN A 94 2.29 -5.40 6.70
N LYS A 95 1.79 -4.86 7.82
CA LYS A 95 0.53 -5.29 8.42
C LYS A 95 -0.67 -4.87 7.55
N GLU A 96 -0.60 -3.68 6.97
CA GLU A 96 -1.68 -3.11 6.16
C GLU A 96 -1.88 -3.93 4.88
N PHE A 97 -0.80 -4.31 4.19
CA PHE A 97 -0.84 -5.19 3.01
C PHE A 97 -1.34 -6.58 3.34
N ALA A 98 -0.92 -7.16 4.47
CA ALA A 98 -1.46 -8.43 4.93
C ALA A 98 -2.97 -8.36 5.20
N GLY A 99 -3.43 -7.24 5.79
CA GLY A 99 -4.84 -6.98 6.05
C GLY A 99 -5.66 -6.80 4.77
N GLN A 100 -5.12 -6.09 3.78
CA GLN A 100 -5.76 -5.91 2.46
C GLN A 100 -5.89 -7.24 1.71
N ASP A 101 -4.80 -8.03 1.64
CA ASP A 101 -4.83 -9.35 1.02
C ASP A 101 -5.84 -10.28 1.72
N PHE A 102 -5.89 -10.25 3.06
CA PHE A 102 -6.90 -10.98 3.83
C PHE A 102 -8.33 -10.53 3.49
N ALA A 103 -8.58 -9.22 3.51
CA ALA A 103 -9.93 -8.68 3.29
C ALA A 103 -10.47 -9.03 1.89
N VAL A 104 -9.64 -8.89 0.86
CA VAL A 104 -10.01 -9.24 -0.52
C VAL A 104 -10.22 -10.74 -0.66
N ARG A 105 -9.25 -11.56 -0.26
CA ARG A 105 -9.32 -13.03 -0.47
C ARG A 105 -10.41 -13.72 0.34
N SER A 106 -10.75 -13.17 1.50
CA SER A 106 -11.84 -13.67 2.34
C SER A 106 -13.21 -13.20 1.86
N GLY A 107 -13.27 -12.28 0.88
CA GLY A 107 -14.52 -11.69 0.40
C GLY A 107 -15.16 -10.71 1.37
N LEU A 108 -14.43 -10.20 2.37
CA LEU A 108 -14.88 -9.09 3.22
C LEU A 108 -14.99 -7.78 2.43
N VAL A 109 -14.15 -7.64 1.41
CA VAL A 109 -14.16 -6.53 0.45
C VAL A 109 -14.33 -7.15 -0.93
N ASP A 110 -15.30 -6.65 -1.70
CA ASP A 110 -15.31 -6.91 -3.14
C ASP A 110 -14.10 -6.19 -3.73
N GLU A 111 -13.19 -6.96 -4.34
CA GLU A 111 -11.97 -6.46 -4.99
C GLU A 111 -12.28 -5.31 -5.97
N LYS A 112 -13.50 -5.30 -6.53
CA LYS A 112 -13.97 -4.30 -7.48
C LYS A 112 -14.61 -3.07 -6.84
N ALA A 113 -14.86 -3.06 -5.52
CA ALA A 113 -15.63 -2.04 -4.82
C ALA A 113 -14.79 -1.14 -3.88
N LEU A 114 -13.55 -0.81 -4.25
CA LEU A 114 -12.77 0.19 -3.50
C LEU A 114 -13.33 1.62 -3.61
N PHE A 115 -14.14 1.85 -4.65
CA PHE A 115 -14.87 3.08 -4.91
C PHE A 115 -16.28 2.70 -5.30
N THR A 116 -17.26 3.48 -4.87
CA THR A 116 -18.62 3.39 -5.41
C THR A 116 -18.61 3.75 -6.89
N GLU A 117 -19.59 3.27 -7.64
CA GLU A 117 -19.73 3.59 -9.07
C GLU A 117 -19.74 5.11 -9.32
N THR A 118 -20.36 5.88 -8.43
CA THR A 118 -20.37 7.35 -8.46
C THR A 118 -18.98 7.94 -8.30
N GLU A 119 -18.20 7.45 -7.34
CA GLU A 119 -16.83 7.93 -7.12
C GLU A 119 -15.93 7.59 -8.30
N LEU A 120 -16.07 6.39 -8.89
CA LEU A 120 -15.35 6.02 -10.12
C LEU A 120 -15.71 6.90 -11.31
N LYS A 121 -16.99 7.25 -11.48
CA LYS A 121 -17.44 8.16 -12.55
C LYS A 121 -16.85 9.56 -12.40
N VAL A 122 -16.74 10.09 -11.18
CA VAL A 122 -16.11 11.38 -10.92
C VAL A 122 -14.61 11.33 -11.22
N ILE A 123 -13.91 10.30 -10.73
CA ILE A 123 -12.48 10.11 -10.99
C ILE A 123 -12.19 9.98 -12.49
N HIS A 124 -13.00 9.20 -13.22
CA HIS A 124 -12.85 9.06 -14.69
C HIS A 124 -13.01 10.40 -15.41
N SER A 125 -14.08 11.15 -15.12
CA SER A 125 -14.31 12.49 -15.71
C SER A 125 -13.12 13.43 -15.49
N ASP A 126 -12.61 13.50 -14.26
CA ASP A 126 -11.53 14.43 -13.92
C ASP A 126 -10.19 14.00 -14.54
N LEU A 127 -9.92 12.69 -14.64
CA LEU A 127 -8.73 12.16 -15.31
C LEU A 127 -8.78 12.36 -16.83
N VAL A 128 -9.93 12.21 -17.47
CA VAL A 128 -10.11 12.52 -18.90
C VAL A 128 -9.86 14.00 -19.16
N LYS A 129 -10.44 14.89 -18.34
CA LYS A 129 -10.21 16.35 -18.45
C LYS A 129 -8.73 16.71 -18.30
N MET A 130 -8.05 16.14 -17.30
CA MET A 130 -6.62 16.36 -17.10
C MET A 130 -5.80 15.87 -18.30
N ASN A 131 -6.14 14.72 -18.88
CA ASN A 131 -5.42 14.15 -20.03
C ASN A 131 -5.61 14.97 -21.32
N VAL A 132 -6.77 15.63 -21.48
CA VAL A 132 -7.11 16.43 -22.67
C VAL A 132 -6.62 17.89 -22.55
N LEU A 133 -6.72 18.49 -21.36
CA LEU A 133 -6.56 19.94 -21.17
C LEU A 133 -5.22 20.35 -20.58
N ASP A 134 -4.56 19.48 -19.82
CA ASP A 134 -3.36 19.88 -19.07
C ASP A 134 -2.07 19.55 -19.83
N ASN A 135 -1.47 20.60 -20.41
CA ASN A 135 -0.17 20.53 -21.10
C ASN A 135 1.03 20.47 -20.15
N ASN A 136 0.81 20.63 -18.83
CA ASN A 136 1.86 20.62 -17.82
C ASN A 136 2.11 19.23 -17.21
N VAL A 137 1.40 18.20 -17.69
CA VAL A 137 1.54 16.81 -17.23
C VAL A 137 2.67 16.12 -17.99
N SER A 138 3.56 15.45 -17.26
CA SER A 138 4.64 14.69 -17.88
C SER A 138 4.09 13.54 -18.74
N ASN A 139 4.86 13.08 -19.73
CA ASN A 139 4.43 11.97 -20.58
C ASN A 139 4.22 10.66 -19.78
N ASP A 140 5.05 10.43 -18.76
CA ASP A 140 4.92 9.27 -17.87
C ASP A 140 3.63 9.32 -17.04
N ASP A 141 3.27 10.51 -16.55
CA ASP A 141 2.02 10.73 -15.81
C ASP A 141 0.81 10.58 -16.75
N ARG A 142 0.87 11.07 -17.99
CA ARG A 142 -0.19 10.84 -18.99
C ARG A 142 -0.40 9.36 -19.28
N MET A 143 0.68 8.58 -19.39
CA MET A 143 0.59 7.12 -19.55
C MET A 143 0.05 6.41 -18.30
N ALA A 144 0.34 6.93 -17.10
CA ALA A 144 -0.23 6.41 -15.86
C ALA A 144 -1.74 6.71 -15.79
N VAL A 145 -2.15 7.93 -16.13
CA VAL A 145 -3.55 8.37 -16.20
C VAL A 145 -4.33 7.53 -17.21
N GLY A 146 -3.81 7.30 -18.41
CA GLY A 146 -4.44 6.43 -19.41
C GLY A 146 -4.70 5.01 -18.88
N ARG A 147 -3.71 4.40 -18.22
CA ARG A 147 -3.87 3.07 -17.60
C ARG A 147 -4.88 3.05 -16.46
N ILE A 148 -5.10 4.17 -15.76
CA ILE A 148 -6.13 4.28 -14.73
C ILE A 148 -7.51 4.36 -15.38
N ILE A 149 -7.65 5.18 -16.44
CA ILE A 149 -8.88 5.29 -17.24
C ILE A 149 -9.29 3.91 -17.77
N ASP A 150 -8.37 3.17 -18.40
CA ASP A 150 -8.62 1.81 -18.94
C ASP A 150 -9.18 0.86 -17.87
N LYS A 151 -8.61 0.91 -16.66
CA LYS A 151 -9.05 0.07 -15.53
C LYS A 151 -10.44 0.47 -15.03
N ILE A 152 -10.76 1.76 -15.01
CA ILE A 152 -12.10 2.22 -14.61
C ILE A 152 -13.13 1.81 -15.68
N GLU A 153 -12.79 1.90 -16.95
CA GLU A 153 -13.63 1.47 -18.07
C GLU A 153 -13.83 -0.05 -18.13
N ASP A 154 -12.85 -0.84 -17.69
CA ASP A 154 -13.02 -2.29 -17.49
C ASP A 154 -14.03 -2.61 -16.36
N ILE A 155 -14.10 -1.76 -15.33
CA ILE A 155 -15.03 -1.91 -14.21
C ILE A 155 -16.43 -1.40 -14.59
N ILE A 156 -16.53 -0.30 -15.35
CA ILE A 156 -17.78 0.33 -15.80
C ILE A 156 -17.77 0.42 -17.34
N PRO A 157 -18.16 -0.66 -18.06
CA PRO A 157 -18.07 -0.72 -19.52
C PRO A 157 -18.83 0.38 -20.27
N GLU A 158 -19.92 0.89 -19.67
CA GLU A 158 -20.73 1.98 -20.23
C GLU A 158 -19.97 3.29 -20.44
N LEU A 159 -18.82 3.47 -19.76
CA LEU A 159 -17.97 4.65 -19.93
C LEU A 159 -17.21 4.65 -21.27
N ARG A 160 -17.06 3.48 -21.93
CA ARG A 160 -16.37 3.36 -23.23
C ARG A 160 -17.17 3.91 -24.40
N GLU A 161 -18.50 3.86 -24.30
CA GLU A 161 -19.42 4.26 -25.38
C GLU A 161 -19.85 5.72 -25.29
N LYS A 162 -19.56 6.39 -24.17
CA LYS A 162 -19.72 7.84 -24.09
C LYS A 162 -18.57 8.49 -24.84
N ASP A 163 -18.83 8.82 -26.11
CA ASP A 163 -18.11 9.93 -26.75
C ASP A 163 -18.15 11.09 -25.76
N TYR A 164 -16.98 11.44 -25.23
CA TYR A 164 -16.83 12.55 -24.32
C TYR A 164 -17.13 13.80 -25.15
N ASP A 165 -18.41 14.22 -25.16
CA ASP A 165 -18.91 15.38 -25.90
C ASP A 165 -18.35 16.64 -25.22
N PHE A 166 -17.07 16.87 -25.47
CA PHE A 166 -16.33 17.99 -24.96
C PHE A 166 -16.74 19.20 -25.79
N ASP A 167 -17.73 19.95 -25.30
CA ASP A 167 -18.09 21.25 -25.86
C ASP A 167 -16.97 22.25 -25.55
N TYR A 168 -15.97 22.25 -26.43
CA TYR A 168 -14.82 23.16 -26.40
C TYR A 168 -15.25 24.63 -26.27
N GLU A 169 -16.39 25.02 -26.84
CA GLU A 169 -16.85 26.42 -26.78
C GLU A 169 -17.32 26.80 -25.36
N SER A 170 -18.01 25.89 -24.66
CA SER A 170 -18.56 26.18 -23.32
C SER A 170 -17.50 26.31 -22.21
N GLU A 171 -16.41 25.55 -22.28
CA GLU A 171 -15.35 25.56 -21.25
C GLU A 171 -14.35 26.71 -21.42
N PHE A 172 -14.05 27.13 -22.67
CA PHE A 172 -13.22 28.31 -22.90
C PHE A 172 -13.95 29.62 -22.52
N MET A 173 -15.27 29.68 -22.66
CA MET A 173 -16.09 30.83 -22.24
C MET A 173 -16.11 31.03 -20.72
N ARG A 174 -16.09 29.96 -19.91
CA ARG A 174 -16.02 30.06 -18.45
C ARG A 174 -14.71 30.68 -17.94
N ASN A 175 -13.62 30.51 -18.68
CA ASN A 175 -12.32 31.08 -18.31
C ASN A 175 -12.14 32.52 -18.83
N ALA A 176 -12.84 32.91 -19.92
CA ALA A 176 -12.81 34.28 -20.42
C ALA A 176 -13.62 35.26 -19.54
N ASP A 177 -14.71 34.79 -18.92
CA ASP A 177 -15.55 35.62 -18.05
C ASP A 177 -14.90 35.90 -16.67
N MET A 178 -13.80 35.21 -16.32
CA MET A 178 -13.07 35.44 -15.06
C MET A 178 -11.88 36.40 -15.22
N GLU A 179 -11.47 36.73 -16.45
CA GLU A 179 -10.37 37.68 -16.74
C GLU A 179 -10.84 39.05 -17.27
N ILE A 180 -12.16 39.29 -17.40
CA ILE A 180 -12.70 40.61 -17.74
C ILE A 180 -13.68 41.06 -16.65
N GLY A 181 -13.12 41.49 -15.53
CA GLY A 181 -13.81 42.25 -14.49
C GLY A 181 -12.79 43.17 -13.83
N ASP A 182 -12.92 44.47 -14.11
CA ASP A 182 -12.04 45.59 -13.74
C ASP A 182 -11.45 45.59 -12.32
#